data_AF-A0A1T1ICB9-F1
#
_entry.id   AF-A0A1T1ICB9-F1
#
_cell.length_a   1.000
_cell.length_b   1.000
_cell.length_c   1.000
_cell.angle_alpha   90.00
_cell.angle_beta   90.00
_cell.angle_gamma   90.00
#
_symmetry.space_group_name_H-M   'P 1'
#
loop_
_entity.id
_entity.type
_entity.pdbx_description
1 polymer ?
#
loop_
_entity_poly.entity_id
_entity_poly.type
_entity_poly.pdbx_seq_one_letter_code
_entity_poly.pdbx_strand_id
1 'polypeptide(L)'
;MTDHDDDAMSPRTPEQVAQRLLALTATVSRTYSAADSPELAWVKQHGVEAFFSDEERAFYQQPEPTEQQLVNFSWRAEGLVAVAWALGGLDQLPALNLTADLKSIRLLAQAMNDPKAFIAQAQLRPAADIEAAEGELYQQHWRVRDAQLFNKPMPEELHPGVVYERRYALSWLVGYGDDWDEVPTDT
;
A
#
# COMPACT_ATOMS: atom_id res chain seq x y z
N MET A 1 39.30 9.21 -4.43
CA MET A 1 38.67 7.97 -3.97
C MET A 1 37.34 8.44 -3.41
N THR A 2 36.34 8.51 -4.28
CA THR A 2 35.01 8.99 -3.92
C THR A 2 34.37 7.92 -3.06
N ASP A 3 34.06 8.27 -1.81
CA ASP A 3 33.06 7.57 -1.01
C ASP A 3 31.82 7.39 -1.89
N HIS A 4 31.55 6.15 -2.28
CA HIS A 4 30.18 5.73 -2.55
C HIS A 4 29.57 5.73 -1.15
N ASP A 5 28.82 6.77 -0.81
CA ASP A 5 27.80 6.62 0.22
C ASP A 5 26.97 5.41 -0.22
N ASP A 6 27.07 4.32 0.53
CA ASP A 6 26.09 3.24 0.49
C ASP A 6 24.74 3.93 0.63
N ASP A 7 23.97 3.96 -0.46
CA ASP A 7 22.58 4.40 -0.48
C ASP A 7 21.81 3.36 0.33
N ALA A 8 21.99 3.42 1.65
CA ALA A 8 21.48 2.44 2.58
C ALA A 8 19.97 2.61 2.60
N MET A 9 19.27 1.69 1.92
CA MET A 9 17.81 1.58 2.00
C MET A 9 17.41 1.73 3.47
N SER A 10 16.50 2.66 3.74
CA SER A 10 16.07 3.01 5.09
C SER A 10 14.67 2.44 5.31
N PRO A 11 14.52 1.29 5.99
CA PRO A 11 13.22 0.67 6.19
C PRO A 11 12.28 1.58 6.98
N ARG A 12 10.99 1.52 6.65
CA ARG A 12 9.99 2.39 7.27
C ARG A 12 9.73 1.99 8.72
N THR A 13 9.62 2.98 9.58
CA THR A 13 9.33 2.76 11.01
C THR A 13 7.87 2.34 11.23
N PRO A 14 7.53 1.67 12.34
CA PRO A 14 6.14 1.27 12.62
C PRO A 14 5.16 2.44 12.56
N GLU A 15 5.58 3.63 13.01
CA GLU A 15 4.79 4.86 12.92
C GLU A 15 4.51 5.26 11.46
N GLN A 16 5.54 5.31 10.61
CA GLN A 16 5.38 5.64 9.18
C GLN A 16 4.45 4.65 8.48
N VAL A 17 4.57 3.36 8.80
CA VAL A 17 3.73 2.32 8.21
C VAL A 17 2.28 2.43 8.66
N ALA A 18 2.03 2.74 9.93
CA ALA A 18 0.68 2.98 10.45
C ALA A 18 0.04 4.24 9.85
N GLN A 19 0.80 5.32 9.69
CA GLN A 19 0.36 6.53 9.00
C GLN A 19 -0.01 6.21 7.54
N ARG A 20 0.82 5.40 6.86
CA ARG A 20 0.55 4.98 5.49
C ARG A 20 -0.73 4.14 5.40
N LEU A 21 -0.97 3.22 6.34
CA LEU A 21 -2.21 2.45 6.42
C LEU A 21 -3.45 3.35 6.47
N LEU A 22 -3.42 4.38 7.32
CA LEU A 22 -4.54 5.33 7.47
C LEU A 22 -4.81 6.10 6.19
N ALA A 23 -3.75 6.58 5.54
CA ALA A 23 -3.87 7.30 4.30
C ALA A 23 -4.35 6.41 3.14
N LEU A 24 -3.82 5.20 2.97
CA LEU A 24 -4.33 4.26 1.97
C LEU A 24 -5.79 3.88 2.24
N THR A 25 -6.17 3.72 3.51
CA THR A 25 -7.57 3.48 3.90
C THR A 25 -8.47 4.64 3.44
N ALA A 26 -8.07 5.88 3.70
CA ALA A 26 -8.79 7.06 3.24
C ALA A 26 -8.86 7.17 1.71
N THR A 27 -7.74 6.94 1.03
CA THR A 27 -7.61 6.98 -0.43
C THR A 27 -8.52 5.96 -1.10
N VAL A 28 -8.49 4.70 -0.66
CA VAL A 28 -9.36 3.65 -1.19
C VAL A 28 -10.82 3.95 -0.89
N SER A 29 -11.14 4.45 0.31
CA SER A 29 -12.52 4.80 0.67
C SER A 29 -13.07 5.91 -0.24
N ARG A 30 -12.25 6.92 -0.57
CA ARG A 30 -12.62 8.01 -1.48
C ARG A 30 -13.06 7.51 -2.86
N THR A 31 -12.58 6.35 -3.32
CA THR A 31 -12.98 5.79 -4.62
C THR A 31 -14.45 5.38 -4.70
N TYR A 32 -15.11 5.21 -3.54
CA TYR A 32 -16.53 4.84 -3.44
C TYR A 32 -17.41 5.96 -2.87
N SER A 33 -16.80 7.09 -2.48
CA SER A 33 -17.44 8.12 -1.67
C SER A 33 -17.69 9.42 -2.42
N ALA A 34 -18.86 10.02 -2.21
CA ALA A 34 -19.20 11.35 -2.69
C ALA A 34 -18.41 12.46 -1.96
N ALA A 35 -18.45 13.68 -2.51
CA ALA A 35 -17.71 14.86 -2.01
C ALA A 35 -18.10 15.36 -0.60
N ASP A 36 -19.23 14.91 -0.03
CA ASP A 36 -19.70 15.26 1.32
C ASP A 36 -19.86 14.03 2.22
N SER A 37 -19.03 13.01 1.97
CA SER A 37 -19.14 11.72 2.64
C SER A 37 -18.56 11.72 4.08
N PRO A 38 -19.03 10.82 4.96
CA PRO A 38 -18.47 10.66 6.31
C PRO A 38 -16.96 10.38 6.31
N GLU A 39 -16.43 9.73 5.27
CA GLU A 39 -15.01 9.41 5.16
C GLU A 39 -14.15 10.67 5.00
N LEU A 40 -14.63 11.68 4.26
CA LEU A 40 -13.98 12.99 4.14
C LEU A 40 -13.97 13.75 5.48
N ALA A 41 -15.07 13.68 6.22
CA ALA A 41 -15.15 14.29 7.54
C ALA A 41 -14.17 13.61 8.53
N TRP A 42 -14.09 12.28 8.50
CA TRP A 42 -13.17 11.50 9.32
C TRP A 42 -11.70 11.87 9.06
N VAL A 43 -11.29 11.98 7.79
CA VAL A 43 -9.93 12.36 7.41
C VAL A 43 -9.52 13.71 8.01
N LYS A 44 -10.39 14.72 7.91
CA LYS A 44 -10.16 16.05 8.48
C LYS A 44 -10.14 16.02 10.01
N GLN A 45 -11.10 15.31 10.62
CA GLN A 45 -11.22 15.20 12.07
C GLN A 45 -9.96 14.59 12.71
N HIS A 46 -9.35 13.61 12.06
CA HIS A 46 -8.20 12.89 12.58
C HIS A 46 -6.85 13.33 12.00
N GLY A 47 -6.84 14.34 11.13
CA GLY A 47 -5.61 14.89 10.54
C GLY A 47 -4.89 13.94 9.58
N VAL A 48 -5.61 12.99 8.97
CA VAL A 48 -5.04 11.95 8.10
C VAL A 48 -4.47 12.55 6.81
N GLU A 49 -4.94 13.75 6.40
CA GLU A 49 -4.40 14.48 5.24
C GLU A 49 -2.90 14.79 5.38
N ALA A 50 -2.35 14.80 6.59
CA ALA A 50 -0.92 15.00 6.83
C ALA A 50 -0.07 13.83 6.33
N PHE A 51 -0.67 12.65 6.15
CA PHE A 51 0.02 11.42 5.76
C PHE A 51 -0.05 11.16 4.25
N PHE A 52 -0.91 11.86 3.51
CA PHE A 52 -1.05 11.67 2.06
C PHE A 52 0.24 11.96 1.31
N SER A 53 0.53 11.12 0.33
CA SER A 53 1.46 11.47 -0.74
C SER A 53 0.89 12.57 -1.63
N ASP A 54 1.70 13.11 -2.53
CA ASP A 54 1.28 14.23 -3.37
C ASP A 54 0.17 13.82 -4.35
N GLU A 55 0.25 12.63 -4.93
CA GLU A 55 -0.80 12.09 -5.80
C GLU A 55 -2.10 11.86 -5.03
N GLU A 56 -2.03 11.32 -3.81
CA GLU A 56 -3.21 11.10 -2.95
C GLU A 56 -3.87 12.41 -2.59
N ARG A 57 -3.08 13.42 -2.21
CA ARG A 57 -3.58 14.73 -1.86
C ARG A 57 -4.30 15.37 -3.04
N ALA A 58 -3.71 15.30 -4.24
CA ALA A 58 -4.32 15.82 -5.46
C ALA A 58 -5.64 15.09 -5.78
N PHE A 59 -5.65 13.76 -5.71
CA PHE A 59 -6.85 12.95 -5.92
C PHE A 59 -7.95 13.26 -4.91
N TYR A 60 -7.59 13.38 -3.63
CA TYR A 60 -8.53 13.62 -2.54
C TYR A 60 -9.20 14.99 -2.63
N GLN A 61 -8.46 16.00 -3.09
CA GLN A 61 -8.95 17.37 -3.28
C GLN A 61 -9.78 17.54 -4.56
N GLN A 62 -9.76 16.57 -5.47
CA GLN A 62 -10.55 16.63 -6.69
C GLN A 62 -12.03 16.42 -6.37
N PRO A 63 -12.92 17.39 -6.69
CA PRO A 63 -14.35 17.26 -6.39
C PRO A 63 -14.98 16.06 -7.10
N GLU A 64 -14.63 15.89 -8.38
CA GLU A 64 -15.10 14.83 -9.27
C GLU A 64 -13.89 14.14 -9.93
N PRO A 65 -13.36 13.07 -9.32
CA PRO A 65 -12.33 12.24 -9.94
C PRO A 65 -12.85 11.56 -11.21
N THR A 66 -11.98 11.40 -12.20
CA THR A 66 -12.31 10.65 -13.42
C THR A 66 -12.46 9.16 -13.10
N GLU A 67 -13.20 8.41 -13.94
CA GLU A 67 -13.34 6.96 -13.79
C GLU A 67 -11.99 6.25 -13.75
N GLN A 68 -11.02 6.68 -14.57
CA GLN A 68 -9.68 6.11 -14.58
C GLN A 68 -8.93 6.37 -13.26
N GLN A 69 -9.08 7.57 -12.68
CA GLN A 69 -8.49 7.86 -11.37
C GLN A 69 -9.13 6.99 -10.28
N LEU A 70 -10.46 6.84 -10.29
CA LEU A 70 -11.14 5.96 -9.34
C LEU A 70 -10.63 4.52 -9.45
N VAL A 71 -10.49 4.00 -10.67
CA VAL A 71 -9.92 2.67 -10.92
C VAL A 71 -8.48 2.58 -10.39
N ASN A 72 -7.60 3.51 -10.77
CA ASN A 72 -6.19 3.50 -10.36
C ASN A 72 -6.05 3.54 -8.83
N PHE A 73 -6.75 4.45 -8.16
CA PHE A 73 -6.68 4.58 -6.70
C PHE A 73 -7.39 3.42 -5.98
N SER A 74 -8.35 2.74 -6.61
CA SER A 74 -8.99 1.55 -6.02
C SER A 74 -8.01 0.38 -5.90
N TRP A 75 -7.02 0.28 -6.80
CA TRP A 75 -5.98 -0.77 -6.74
C TRP A 75 -5.08 -0.66 -5.51
N ARG A 76 -4.95 0.54 -4.92
CA ARG A 76 -4.24 0.74 -3.65
C ARG A 76 -4.81 -0.09 -2.49
N ALA A 77 -6.01 -0.67 -2.64
CA ALA A 77 -6.55 -1.67 -1.72
C ALA A 77 -5.62 -2.87 -1.54
N GLU A 78 -4.90 -3.27 -2.59
CA GLU A 78 -3.95 -4.37 -2.53
C GLU A 78 -2.66 -3.97 -1.79
N GLY A 79 -2.15 -2.76 -2.00
CA GLY A 79 -1.07 -2.21 -1.19
C GLY A 79 -1.47 -2.12 0.30
N LEU A 80 -2.72 -1.76 0.58
CA LEU A 80 -3.27 -1.75 1.94
C LEU A 80 -3.28 -3.14 2.59
N VAL A 81 -3.52 -4.22 1.83
CA VAL A 81 -3.40 -5.61 2.33
C VAL A 81 -1.97 -5.89 2.79
N ALA A 82 -0.97 -5.50 2.01
CA ALA A 82 0.44 -5.72 2.34
C ALA A 82 0.88 -4.91 3.57
N VAL A 83 0.47 -3.63 3.64
CA VAL A 83 0.72 -2.78 4.80
C VAL A 83 0.04 -3.34 6.07
N ALA A 84 -1.21 -3.77 5.96
CA ALA A 84 -1.93 -4.37 7.09
C ALA A 84 -1.28 -5.68 7.55
N TRP A 85 -0.80 -6.51 6.62
CA TRP A 85 -0.03 -7.71 6.96
C TRP A 85 1.26 -7.35 7.70
N ALA A 86 2.03 -6.36 7.23
CA ALA A 86 3.27 -5.92 7.86
C ALA A 86 3.07 -5.43 9.31
N LEU A 87 1.90 -4.83 9.59
CA LEU A 87 1.48 -4.39 10.93
C LEU A 87 0.82 -5.50 11.78
N GLY A 88 0.88 -6.75 11.33
CA GLY A 88 0.33 -7.90 12.06
C GLY A 88 -1.20 -8.05 11.99
N GLY A 89 -1.86 -7.36 11.05
CA GLY A 89 -3.31 -7.44 10.85
C GLY A 89 -3.81 -8.71 10.16
N LEU A 90 -2.89 -9.48 9.57
CA LEU A 90 -3.12 -10.74 8.87
C LEU A 90 -2.01 -11.71 9.23
N ASP A 91 -2.31 -12.99 9.47
CA ASP A 91 -1.28 -14.00 9.78
C ASP A 91 -0.33 -14.25 8.61
N GLN A 92 -0.86 -14.24 7.39
CA GLN A 92 -0.15 -14.44 6.12
C GLN A 92 -0.74 -13.54 5.03
N LEU A 93 0.05 -13.23 3.99
CA LEU A 93 -0.47 -12.56 2.81
C LEU A 93 -1.49 -13.47 2.11
N PRO A 94 -2.65 -12.95 1.65
CA PRO A 94 -3.60 -13.71 0.86
C PRO A 94 -3.01 -14.20 -0.47
N ALA A 95 -3.67 -15.16 -1.11
CA ALA A 95 -3.28 -15.61 -2.44
C ALA A 95 -3.22 -14.44 -3.44
N LEU A 96 -2.31 -14.54 -4.42
CA LEU A 96 -2.01 -13.47 -5.37
C LEU A 96 -2.97 -13.43 -6.57
N ASN A 97 -3.91 -14.35 -6.63
CA ASN A 97 -5.03 -14.35 -7.58
C ASN A 97 -6.37 -13.92 -6.94
N LEU A 98 -6.35 -13.52 -5.66
CA LEU A 98 -7.52 -13.00 -4.97
C LEU A 98 -7.35 -11.51 -4.70
N THR A 99 -8.36 -10.75 -5.07
CA THR A 99 -8.43 -9.33 -4.74
C THR A 99 -8.76 -9.11 -3.25
N ALA A 100 -8.46 -7.92 -2.76
CA ALA A 100 -8.54 -7.54 -1.37
C ALA A 100 -9.98 -7.64 -0.82
N ASP A 101 -10.14 -8.37 0.28
CA ASP A 101 -11.32 -8.29 1.13
C ASP A 101 -11.01 -7.44 2.37
N LEU A 102 -11.04 -6.11 2.20
CA LEU A 102 -10.71 -5.16 3.26
C LEU A 102 -11.62 -5.29 4.49
N LYS A 103 -12.86 -5.79 4.32
CA LYS A 103 -13.80 -5.96 5.43
C LYS A 103 -13.38 -7.08 6.38
N SER A 104 -12.60 -8.04 5.89
CA SER A 104 -12.03 -9.13 6.71
C SER A 104 -10.87 -8.67 7.60
N ILE A 105 -10.25 -7.53 7.29
CA ILE A 105 -9.05 -7.02 7.98
C ILE A 105 -9.47 -6.18 9.20
N ARG A 106 -9.59 -6.83 10.36
CA ARG A 106 -10.01 -6.17 11.62
C ARG A 106 -9.11 -4.99 12.02
N LEU A 107 -7.84 -5.02 11.64
CA LEU A 107 -6.89 -3.95 11.92
C LEU A 107 -7.35 -2.60 11.33
N LEU A 108 -7.99 -2.61 10.16
CA LEU A 108 -8.49 -1.37 9.53
C LEU A 108 -9.57 -0.71 10.39
N ALA A 109 -10.50 -1.50 10.94
CA ALA A 109 -11.54 -0.98 11.83
C ALA A 109 -10.94 -0.40 13.13
N GLN A 110 -9.89 -1.02 13.68
CA GLN A 110 -9.18 -0.50 14.85
C GLN A 110 -8.47 0.81 14.53
N ALA A 111 -7.77 0.87 13.39
CA ALA A 111 -7.08 2.06 12.92
C ALA A 111 -8.04 3.23 12.71
N MET A 112 -9.22 2.97 12.12
CA MET A 112 -10.23 4.00 11.89
C MET A 112 -10.88 4.51 13.18
N ASN A 113 -11.03 3.64 14.20
CA ASN A 113 -11.69 4.00 15.45
C ASN A 113 -10.86 4.98 16.30
N ASP A 114 -9.54 4.76 16.39
CA ASP A 114 -8.63 5.68 17.09
C ASP A 114 -7.27 5.78 16.36
N PRO A 115 -7.17 6.62 15.32
CA PRO A 115 -5.97 6.76 14.49
C PRO A 115 -4.72 7.12 15.29
N LYS A 116 -4.88 7.97 16.31
CA LYS A 116 -3.75 8.44 17.13
C LYS A 116 -3.23 7.32 18.02
N ALA A 117 -4.11 6.59 18.71
CA ALA A 117 -3.71 5.44 19.50
C ALA A 117 -3.13 4.33 18.62
N PHE A 118 -3.72 4.10 17.44
CA PHE A 118 -3.23 3.12 16.48
C PHE A 118 -1.78 3.40 16.04
N ILE A 119 -1.46 4.63 15.63
CA ILE A 119 -0.08 5.01 15.28
C ILE A 119 0.87 4.81 16.46
N ALA A 120 0.48 5.24 17.66
CA ALA A 120 1.33 5.15 18.85
C ALA A 120 1.60 3.71 19.31
N GLN A 121 0.71 2.77 18.99
CA GLN A 121 0.81 1.36 19.37
C GLN A 121 1.29 0.46 18.23
N ALA A 122 1.58 1.04 17.06
CA ALA A 122 1.97 0.30 15.87
C ALA A 122 3.23 -0.54 16.13
N GLN A 123 3.18 -1.79 15.68
CA GLN A 123 4.30 -2.71 15.69
C GLN A 123 4.41 -3.36 14.32
N LEU A 124 5.64 -3.56 13.86
CA LEU A 124 5.91 -4.28 12.63
C LEU A 124 6.28 -5.73 12.94
N ARG A 125 6.02 -6.57 11.95
CA ARG A 125 6.70 -7.86 11.80
C ARG A 125 8.22 -7.67 11.78
N PRO A 126 9.00 -8.71 12.11
CA PRO A 126 10.45 -8.68 11.92
C PRO A 126 10.82 -8.20 10.51
N ALA A 127 11.84 -7.35 10.40
CA ALA A 127 12.28 -6.78 9.13
C ALA A 127 12.58 -7.88 8.08
N ALA A 128 13.25 -8.96 8.52
CA ALA A 128 13.56 -10.11 7.67
C ALA A 128 12.31 -10.78 7.05
N ASP A 129 11.17 -10.78 7.74
CA ASP A 129 9.92 -11.34 7.19
C ASP A 129 9.37 -10.44 6.06
N ILE A 130 9.46 -9.12 6.25
CA ILE A 130 9.01 -8.12 5.27
C ILE A 130 9.92 -8.14 4.03
N GLU A 131 11.23 -8.19 4.23
CA GLU A 131 12.24 -8.32 3.16
C GLU A 131 12.05 -9.62 2.36
N ALA A 132 11.81 -10.74 3.04
CA ALA A 132 11.54 -12.01 2.37
C ALA A 132 10.26 -11.96 1.53
N ALA A 133 9.20 -11.32 2.04
CA ALA A 133 7.96 -11.17 1.30
C ALA A 133 8.10 -10.22 0.09
N GLU A 134 8.89 -9.14 0.21
CA GLU A 134 9.21 -8.26 -0.92
C GLU A 134 9.95 -9.03 -2.01
N GLY A 135 11.00 -9.78 -1.65
CA GLY A 135 11.78 -10.58 -2.59
C GLY A 135 10.98 -11.69 -3.27
N GLU A 136 10.03 -12.31 -2.56
CA GLU A 136 9.09 -13.26 -3.15
C GLU A 136 8.18 -12.56 -4.18
N LEU A 137 7.57 -11.43 -3.82
CA LEU A 137 6.71 -10.69 -4.76
C LEU A 137 7.49 -10.08 -5.93
N TYR A 138 8.77 -9.74 -5.76
CA TYR A 138 9.66 -9.38 -6.85
C TYR A 138 9.75 -10.50 -7.89
N GLN A 139 9.98 -11.74 -7.44
CA GLN A 139 10.02 -12.91 -8.33
C GLN A 139 8.67 -13.17 -9.01
N GLN A 140 7.56 -13.05 -8.27
CA GLN A 140 6.23 -13.20 -8.84
C GLN A 140 5.92 -12.10 -9.86
N HIS A 141 6.36 -10.86 -9.60
CA HIS A 141 6.19 -9.76 -10.54
C HIS A 141 6.97 -10.01 -11.83
N TRP A 142 8.20 -10.54 -11.74
CA TRP A 142 8.94 -10.95 -12.93
C TRP A 142 8.21 -12.02 -13.76
N ARG A 143 7.56 -13.00 -13.11
CA ARG A 143 6.73 -14.01 -13.81
C ARG A 143 5.54 -13.38 -14.54
N VAL A 144 4.91 -12.37 -13.93
CA VAL A 144 3.84 -11.58 -14.58
C VAL A 144 4.41 -10.85 -15.80
N ARG A 145 5.57 -10.21 -15.68
CA ARG A 145 6.21 -9.45 -16.77
C ARG A 145 6.65 -10.36 -17.91
N ASP A 146 7.25 -11.51 -17.63
CA ASP A 146 7.62 -12.52 -18.62
C ASP A 146 6.38 -13.00 -19.40
N ALA A 147 5.26 -13.27 -18.72
CA ALA A 147 4.03 -13.66 -19.39
C ALA A 147 3.49 -12.55 -20.32
N GLN A 148 3.52 -11.29 -19.87
CA GLN A 148 3.07 -10.14 -20.67
C GLN A 148 3.97 -9.86 -21.87
N LEU A 149 5.29 -9.80 -21.66
CA LEU A 149 6.28 -9.46 -22.70
C LEU A 149 6.32 -10.50 -23.83
N PHE A 150 6.19 -11.78 -23.48
CA PHE A 150 6.26 -12.87 -24.45
C PHE A 150 4.88 -13.43 -24.82
N ASN A 151 3.80 -12.75 -24.43
CA ASN A 151 2.41 -13.14 -24.69
C ASN A 151 2.12 -14.61 -24.32
N LYS A 152 2.68 -15.06 -23.20
CA LYS A 152 2.42 -16.38 -22.62
C LYS A 152 1.13 -16.33 -21.79
N PRO A 153 0.48 -17.48 -21.52
CA PRO A 153 -0.60 -17.52 -20.54
C PRO A 153 -0.13 -16.98 -19.19
N MET A 154 -0.95 -16.13 -18.56
CA MET A 154 -0.71 -15.69 -17.19
C MET A 154 -0.82 -16.89 -16.25
N PRO A 155 0.13 -17.11 -15.32
CA PRO A 155 -0.01 -18.15 -14.30
C PRO A 155 -1.32 -17.97 -13.51
N GLU A 156 -2.08 -19.05 -13.34
CA GLU A 156 -3.43 -19.01 -12.73
C GLU A 156 -3.44 -18.54 -11.28
N GLU A 157 -2.30 -18.68 -10.59
CA GLU A 157 -2.09 -18.23 -9.23
C GLU A 157 -1.71 -16.74 -9.11
N LEU A 158 -1.55 -16.02 -10.23
CA LEU A 158 -1.12 -14.62 -10.26
C LEU A 158 -2.15 -13.70 -10.94
N HIS A 159 -2.59 -12.67 -10.23
CA HIS A 159 -3.25 -11.52 -10.81
C HIS A 159 -2.26 -10.34 -10.92
N PRO A 160 -2.01 -9.79 -12.13
CA PRO A 160 -0.99 -8.76 -12.33
C PRO A 160 -1.10 -7.56 -11.39
N GLY A 161 -2.31 -6.99 -11.24
CA GLY A 161 -2.54 -5.85 -10.35
C GLY A 161 -2.33 -6.17 -8.87
N VAL A 162 -2.65 -7.39 -8.43
CA VAL A 162 -2.48 -7.81 -7.03
C VAL A 162 -1.00 -7.94 -6.71
N VAL A 163 -0.26 -8.60 -7.60
CA VAL A 163 1.19 -8.77 -7.46
C VAL A 163 1.89 -7.41 -7.46
N TYR A 164 1.54 -6.54 -8.41
CA TYR A 164 2.14 -5.21 -8.55
C TYR A 164 1.94 -4.36 -7.29
N GLU A 165 0.70 -4.16 -6.86
CA GLU A 165 0.36 -3.26 -5.75
C GLU A 165 0.87 -3.77 -4.39
N ARG A 166 0.79 -5.09 -4.15
CA ARG A 166 1.34 -5.68 -2.92
C ARG A 166 2.86 -5.59 -2.91
N ARG A 167 3.53 -5.82 -4.05
CA ARG A 167 4.99 -5.61 -4.16
C ARG A 167 5.33 -4.14 -3.89
N TYR A 168 4.66 -3.21 -4.55
CA TYR A 168 4.90 -1.77 -4.42
C TYR A 168 4.91 -1.34 -2.94
N ALA A 169 3.89 -1.78 -2.19
CA ALA A 169 3.80 -1.53 -0.77
C ALA A 169 4.98 -2.15 0.02
N LEU A 170 5.36 -3.40 -0.27
CA LEU A 170 6.50 -4.04 0.40
C LEU A 170 7.84 -3.38 0.03
N SER A 171 8.03 -2.97 -1.22
CA SER A 171 9.21 -2.24 -1.66
C SER A 171 9.32 -0.90 -0.91
N TRP A 172 8.21 -0.17 -0.76
CA TRP A 172 8.18 1.03 0.07
C TRP A 172 8.57 0.75 1.54
N LEU A 173 8.06 -0.36 2.11
CA LEU A 173 8.33 -0.77 3.48
C LEU A 173 9.81 -1.07 3.75
N VAL A 174 10.49 -1.74 2.81
CA VAL A 174 11.92 -2.06 2.93
C VAL A 174 12.83 -0.86 2.63
N GLY A 175 12.27 0.27 2.19
CA GLY A 175 12.98 1.54 2.05
C GLY A 175 13.27 2.00 0.62
N TYR A 176 12.58 1.45 -0.38
CA TYR A 176 12.65 1.98 -1.74
C TYR A 176 11.80 3.25 -1.89
N GLY A 177 12.33 4.24 -2.61
CA GLY A 177 11.72 5.56 -2.83
C GLY A 177 11.84 6.45 -1.58
N ASP A 178 12.02 7.77 -1.75
CA ASP A 178 12.07 8.68 -0.60
C ASP A 178 10.67 8.84 0.01
N ASP A 179 9.64 8.87 -0.84
CA ASP A 179 8.23 8.87 -0.46
C ASP A 179 7.43 7.69 -1.03
N TRP A 180 6.10 7.73 -0.89
CA TRP A 180 5.22 6.67 -1.39
C TRP A 180 5.05 6.70 -2.91
N ASP A 181 5.02 7.85 -3.57
CA ASP A 181 4.80 7.94 -5.02
C ASP A 181 6.11 7.71 -5.81
N GLU A 182 7.27 7.77 -5.15
CA GLU A 182 8.61 7.60 -5.73
C GLU A 182 9.17 6.16 -5.65
N VAL A 183 8.35 5.18 -5.26
CA VAL A 183 8.79 3.78 -5.22
C VAL A 183 9.08 3.32 -6.66
N PRO A 184 10.29 2.82 -6.96
CA PRO A 184 10.66 2.31 -8.26
C PRO A 184 9.82 1.09 -8.63
N THR A 185 9.28 1.11 -9.85
CA THR A 185 8.33 0.12 -10.37
C THR A 185 8.96 -0.81 -11.41
N ASP A 186 10.26 -0.67 -11.65
CA ASP A 186 11.00 -1.46 -12.61
C ASP A 186 11.17 -2.92 -12.14
N THR A 187 10.87 -3.81 -13.08
CA THR A 187 11.01 -5.28 -13.04
C THR A 187 11.13 -5.79 -14.47
#